data_AF-A0A4R8BEE4-F1
#
_entry.id   AF-A0A4R8BEE4-F1
#
_cell.length_a   1.000
_cell.length_b   1.000
_cell.length_c   1.000
_cell.angle_alpha   90.00
_cell.angle_beta   90.00
_cell.angle_gamma   90.00
#
_symmetry.space_group_name_H-M   'P 1'
#
loop_
_entity.id
_entity.type
_entity.pdbx_description
1 polymer ?
#
loop_
_entity_poly.entity_id
_entity_poly.type
_entity_poly.pdbx_seq_one_letter_code
_entity_poly.pdbx_strand_id
1 'polypeptide(L)'
;MGTIYDINTLNQRIQLLENRQDEEWCAIKDEIDDIKENLKPLNLIRHTVEEINETVGFKSNLAQSAMSIGIGYLAKRFIVGKSDSVFKGILGSVLQLAVTKLVSKPHESSKDEESSHYESSQE
;
A
#
# COMPACT_ATOMS: atom_id res chain seq x y z
N MET A 1 0.85 29.36 -28.22
CA MET A 1 -0.42 28.66 -27.87
C MET A 1 -1.57 29.63 -28.12
N GLY A 2 -2.36 29.40 -29.18
CA GLY A 2 -3.45 30.31 -29.57
C GLY A 2 -4.67 30.15 -28.65
N THR A 3 -5.24 31.28 -28.26
CA THR A 3 -6.43 31.40 -27.39
C THR A 3 -7.66 30.80 -28.07
N ILE A 4 -8.43 29.99 -27.34
CA ILE A 4 -9.66 29.34 -27.83
C ILE A 4 -10.78 30.39 -27.85
N TYR A 5 -10.93 31.11 -28.95
CA TYR A 5 -12.02 32.09 -29.15
C TYR A 5 -13.09 31.60 -30.14
N ASP A 6 -12.93 30.38 -30.66
CA ASP A 6 -13.79 29.83 -31.71
C ASP A 6 -14.43 28.50 -31.25
N ILE A 7 -15.76 28.43 -31.35
CA ILE A 7 -16.59 27.30 -30.87
C ILE A 7 -16.23 26.01 -31.62
N ASN A 8 -15.87 26.10 -32.91
CA ASN A 8 -15.44 24.94 -33.68
C ASN A 8 -14.11 24.38 -33.16
N THR A 9 -13.15 25.26 -32.86
CA THR A 9 -11.87 24.85 -32.27
C THR A 9 -12.06 24.20 -30.90
N LEU A 10 -13.01 24.68 -30.09
CA LEU A 10 -13.33 24.08 -28.79
C LEU A 10 -13.94 22.68 -28.97
N ASN A 11 -14.93 22.51 -29.85
CA ASN A 11 -15.55 21.21 -30.11
C ASN A 11 -14.55 20.19 -30.66
N GLN A 12 -13.66 20.60 -31.56
CA GLN A 12 -12.61 19.71 -32.07
C GLN A 12 -11.66 19.25 -30.96
N ARG A 13 -11.32 20.13 -30.01
CA ARG A 13 -10.51 19.75 -28.86
C ARG A 13 -11.25 18.85 -27.88
N ILE A 14 -12.53 19.10 -27.63
CA ILE A 14 -13.38 18.23 -26.79
C ILE A 14 -13.41 16.84 -27.40
N GLN A 15 -13.70 16.71 -28.68
CA GLN A 15 -13.77 15.42 -29.37
C GLN A 15 -12.41 14.68 -29.36
N LEU A 16 -11.30 15.42 -29.53
CA LEU A 16 -9.96 14.84 -29.41
C LEU A 16 -9.66 14.34 -27.99
N LEU A 17 -10.08 15.09 -26.97
CA LEU A 17 -9.90 14.70 -25.56
C LEU A 17 -10.79 13.52 -25.17
N GLU A 18 -12.02 13.46 -25.68
CA GLU A 18 -12.94 12.32 -25.46
C GLU A 18 -12.37 11.04 -26.06
N ASN A 19 -11.93 11.09 -27.32
CA ASN A 19 -11.29 9.92 -27.96
C ASN A 19 -10.05 9.45 -27.19
N ARG A 20 -9.24 10.40 -26.71
CA ARG A 20 -8.05 10.09 -25.91
C ARG A 20 -8.42 9.47 -24.55
N GLN A 21 -9.45 10.00 -23.91
CA GLN A 21 -9.94 9.49 -22.63
C GLN A 21 -10.46 8.05 -22.77
N ASP A 22 -11.17 7.74 -23.85
CA ASP A 22 -11.66 6.38 -24.11
C ASP A 22 -10.49 5.39 -24.32
N GLU A 23 -9.45 5.79 -25.05
CA GLU A 23 -8.23 4.99 -25.21
C GLU A 23 -7.51 4.76 -23.87
N GLU A 24 -7.32 5.82 -23.08
CA GLU A 24 -6.67 5.74 -21.76
C GLU A 24 -7.51 4.89 -20.78
N TRP A 25 -8.84 4.97 -20.85
CA TRP A 25 -9.74 4.17 -20.01
C TRP A 25 -9.65 2.67 -20.31
N CYS A 26 -9.54 2.29 -21.59
CA CYS A 26 -9.30 0.90 -21.98
C CYS A 26 -7.98 0.37 -21.41
N ALA A 27 -6.90 1.15 -21.50
CA ALA A 27 -5.59 0.75 -20.97
C ALA A 27 -5.61 0.57 -19.44
N ILE A 28 -6.26 1.49 -18.71
CA ILE A 28 -6.42 1.38 -17.25
C ILE A 28 -7.23 0.13 -16.88
N LYS A 29 -8.27 -0.19 -17.65
CA LYS A 29 -9.10 -1.36 -17.38
C LYS A 29 -8.32 -2.67 -17.52
N ASP A 30 -7.51 -2.78 -18.57
CA ASP A 30 -6.66 -3.94 -18.79
C ASP A 30 -5.62 -4.09 -17.67
N GLU A 31 -4.99 -2.99 -17.24
CA GLU A 31 -4.05 -2.99 -16.13
C GLU A 31 -4.72 -3.36 -14.79
N ILE A 32 -5.97 -2.92 -14.55
CA ILE A 32 -6.76 -3.30 -13.38
C ILE A 32 -7.10 -4.79 -13.40
N ASP A 33 -7.46 -5.35 -14.54
CA ASP A 33 -7.76 -6.78 -14.66
C ASP A 33 -6.49 -7.63 -14.41
N ASP A 34 -5.33 -7.20 -14.90
CA ASP A 34 -4.04 -7.82 -14.59
C ASP A 34 -3.67 -7.69 -13.11
N ILE A 35 -3.83 -6.51 -12.52
CA ILE A 35 -3.61 -6.28 -11.08
C ILE A 35 -4.54 -7.17 -10.27
N LYS A 36 -5.81 -7.29 -10.66
CA LYS A 36 -6.79 -8.14 -10.00
C LYS A 36 -6.40 -9.62 -10.06
N GLU A 37 -5.91 -10.11 -11.20
CA GLU A 37 -5.41 -11.48 -11.33
C GLU A 37 -4.18 -11.74 -10.45
N ASN A 38 -3.27 -10.76 -10.34
CA ASN A 38 -2.07 -10.85 -9.51
C ASN A 38 -2.35 -10.66 -8.01
N LEU A 39 -3.30 -9.79 -7.65
CA LEU A 39 -3.75 -9.56 -6.27
C LEU A 39 -4.80 -10.55 -5.81
N LYS A 40 -5.16 -11.57 -6.61
CA LYS A 40 -5.98 -12.68 -6.11
C LYS A 40 -5.30 -13.21 -4.86
N PRO A 41 -5.99 -13.22 -3.70
CA PRO A 41 -5.38 -13.58 -2.43
C PRO A 41 -4.78 -14.99 -2.47
N LEU A 42 -5.32 -15.88 -3.31
CA LEU A 42 -4.74 -17.20 -3.57
C LEU A 42 -3.31 -17.15 -4.14
N ASN A 43 -3.04 -16.27 -5.11
CA ASN A 43 -1.70 -16.11 -5.69
C ASN A 43 -0.74 -15.44 -4.69
N LEU A 44 -1.21 -14.43 -3.95
CA LEU A 44 -0.41 -13.73 -2.95
C LEU A 44 -0.04 -14.65 -1.76
N ILE A 45 -1.01 -15.40 -1.23
CA ILE A 45 -0.79 -16.33 -0.12
C ILE A 45 0.20 -17.43 -0.52
N ARG A 46 0.15 -17.95 -1.75
CA ARG A 46 1.05 -19.02 -2.19
C ARG A 46 2.51 -18.59 -2.15
N HIS A 47 2.83 -17.45 -2.73
CA HIS A 47 4.20 -16.93 -2.74
C HIS A 47 4.66 -16.51 -1.34
N THR A 48 3.81 -15.84 -0.55
CA THR A 48 4.16 -15.43 0.82
C THR A 48 4.36 -16.63 1.76
N VAL A 49 3.58 -17.71 1.63
CA VAL A 49 3.72 -18.90 2.49
C VAL A 49 4.98 -19.71 2.12
N GLU A 50 5.28 -19.86 0.83
CA GLU A 50 6.50 -20.52 0.35
C GLU A 50 7.75 -19.78 0.85
N GLU A 51 7.78 -18.46 0.73
CA GLU A 51 8.94 -17.61 1.09
C GLU A 51 9.15 -17.50 2.62
N ILE A 52 8.07 -17.47 3.41
CA ILE A 52 8.16 -17.49 4.88
C ILE A 52 8.69 -18.84 5.38
N ASN A 53 8.32 -19.95 4.74
CA ASN A 53 8.77 -21.28 5.11
C ASN A 53 10.28 -21.49 4.82
N GLU A 54 10.81 -20.88 3.76
CA GLU A 54 12.23 -20.95 3.42
C GLU A 54 13.10 -19.98 4.24
N THR A 55 12.62 -18.76 4.49
CA THR A 55 13.43 -17.71 5.16
C THR A 55 13.39 -17.83 6.68
N VAL A 56 12.27 -18.28 7.24
CA VAL A 56 12.09 -18.44 8.68
C VAL A 56 11.98 -19.93 8.95
N GLY A 57 13.06 -20.55 9.41
CA GLY A 57 13.07 -21.96 9.82
C GLY A 57 12.09 -22.23 10.97
N PHE A 58 10.79 -22.31 10.68
CA PHE A 58 9.69 -22.55 11.61
C PHE A 58 9.67 -24.02 12.04
N LYS A 59 10.74 -24.49 12.67
CA LYS A 59 10.85 -25.88 13.15
C LYS A 59 10.20 -26.14 14.52
N SER A 60 9.55 -25.14 15.14
CA SER A 60 8.88 -25.34 16.43
C SER A 60 7.36 -25.39 16.27
N ASN A 61 6.79 -26.59 16.46
CA ASN A 61 5.34 -26.87 16.42
C ASN A 61 4.50 -25.92 17.30
N LEU A 62 5.10 -25.33 18.33
CA LEU A 62 4.45 -24.36 19.23
C LEU A 62 4.26 -22.99 18.57
N ALA A 63 5.24 -22.50 17.82
CA ALA A 63 5.15 -21.22 17.12
C ALA A 63 4.06 -21.27 16.03
N GLN A 64 4.00 -22.38 15.29
CA GLN A 64 2.97 -22.61 14.28
C GLN A 64 1.55 -22.66 14.89
N SER A 65 1.40 -23.32 16.03
CA SER A 65 0.12 -23.39 16.76
C SER A 65 -0.30 -22.04 17.36
N ALA A 66 0.66 -21.28 17.91
CA ALA A 66 0.40 -19.95 18.46
C ALA A 66 0.02 -18.95 17.37
N MET A 67 0.66 -19.03 16.19
CA MET A 67 0.30 -18.21 15.03
C MET A 67 -1.11 -18.53 14.52
N SER A 68 -1.49 -19.81 14.38
CA SER A 68 -2.85 -20.16 13.94
C SER A 68 -3.93 -19.69 14.91
N ILE A 69 -3.65 -19.76 16.22
CA ILE A 69 -4.55 -19.25 17.26
C ILE A 69 -4.62 -17.72 17.22
N GLY A 70 -3.46 -17.05 17.11
CA GLY A 70 -3.38 -15.59 17.05
C GLY A 70 -4.08 -15.03 15.82
N ILE A 71 -3.81 -15.59 14.64
CA ILE A 71 -4.44 -15.22 13.37
C ILE A 71 -5.95 -15.52 13.42
N GLY A 72 -6.36 -16.68 13.94
CA GLY A 72 -7.78 -17.01 14.10
C GLY A 72 -8.53 -16.07 15.05
N TYR A 73 -7.89 -15.66 16.15
CA TYR A 73 -8.46 -14.69 17.09
C TYR A 73 -8.57 -13.29 16.48
N LEU A 74 -7.53 -12.82 15.79
CA LEU A 74 -7.55 -11.56 15.04
C LEU A 74 -8.64 -11.60 13.96
N ALA A 75 -8.70 -12.65 13.14
CA ALA A 75 -9.72 -12.82 12.12
C ALA A 75 -11.14 -12.80 12.72
N LYS A 76 -11.39 -13.53 13.81
CA LYS A 76 -12.68 -13.48 14.52
C LYS A 76 -12.98 -12.10 15.06
N ARG A 77 -11.98 -11.38 15.57
CA ARG A 77 -12.14 -10.00 16.07
C ARG A 77 -12.47 -9.02 14.95
N PHE A 78 -11.90 -9.19 13.75
CA PHE A 78 -12.18 -8.37 12.57
C PHE A 78 -13.55 -8.69 11.93
N ILE A 79 -13.92 -9.96 11.84
CA ILE A 79 -15.15 -10.41 11.16
C ILE A 79 -16.38 -10.35 12.07
N VAL A 80 -16.24 -10.74 13.34
CA VAL A 80 -17.35 -10.87 14.30
C VAL A 80 -17.40 -9.68 15.28
N GLY A 81 -16.26 -9.02 15.52
CA GLY A 81 -16.23 -7.77 16.29
C GLY A 81 -16.79 -6.60 15.47
N LYS A 82 -17.32 -5.58 16.15
CA LYS A 82 -17.82 -4.35 15.53
C LYS A 82 -16.64 -3.64 14.84
N SER A 83 -16.36 -4.00 13.57
CA SER A 83 -15.20 -3.58 12.78
C SER A 83 -14.99 -2.06 12.80
N ASP A 84 -16.09 -1.31 12.91
CA ASP A 84 -16.14 0.13 13.17
C ASP A 84 -15.16 0.61 14.24
N SER A 85 -15.01 -0.06 15.38
CA SER A 85 -14.20 0.49 16.50
C SER A 85 -12.69 0.25 16.33
N VAL A 86 -12.30 -0.89 15.77
CA VAL A 86 -10.89 -1.24 15.56
C VAL A 86 -10.32 -0.43 14.40
N PHE A 87 -11.05 -0.36 13.28
CA PHE A 87 -10.62 0.40 12.11
C PHE A 87 -10.57 1.91 12.40
N LYS A 88 -11.55 2.46 13.13
CA LYS A 88 -11.51 3.86 13.60
C LYS A 88 -10.31 4.14 14.50
N GLY A 89 -9.91 3.19 15.36
CA GLY A 89 -8.73 3.32 16.19
C GLY A 89 -7.44 3.42 15.36
N ILE A 90 -7.27 2.52 14.39
CA ILE A 90 -6.09 2.52 13.49
C ILE A 90 -6.05 3.79 12.64
N LEU A 91 -7.16 4.14 11.99
CA LEU A 91 -7.27 5.38 11.21
C LEU A 91 -7.00 6.62 12.05
N GLY A 92 -7.54 6.67 13.27
CA GLY A 92 -7.31 7.76 14.21
C GLY A 92 -5.84 7.91 14.57
N SER A 93 -5.15 6.79 14.86
CA SER A 93 -3.71 6.80 15.13
C SER A 93 -2.88 7.21 13.91
N VAL A 94 -3.22 6.74 12.71
CA VAL A 94 -2.52 7.13 11.47
C VAL A 94 -2.73 8.62 11.19
N LEU A 95 -3.96 9.12 11.32
CA LEU A 95 -4.27 10.53 11.14
C LEU A 95 -3.58 11.40 12.18
N GLN A 96 -3.56 10.96 13.45
CA GLN A 96 -2.82 11.64 14.50
C GLN A 96 -1.33 11.67 14.20
N LEU A 97 -0.72 10.57 13.77
CA LEU A 97 0.67 10.53 13.35
C LEU A 97 0.93 11.47 12.17
N ALA A 98 0.05 11.51 11.17
CA ALA A 98 0.18 12.42 10.04
C ALA A 98 0.12 13.89 10.47
N VAL A 99 -0.86 14.25 11.31
CA VAL A 99 -1.00 15.61 11.86
C VAL A 99 0.18 15.96 12.75
N THR A 100 0.62 15.07 13.63
CA THR A 100 1.81 15.26 14.48
C THR A 100 3.05 15.43 13.63
N LYS A 101 3.27 14.62 12.58
CA LYS A 101 4.43 14.77 11.69
C LYS A 101 4.38 16.07 10.88
N LEU A 102 3.19 16.57 10.56
CA LEU A 102 3.00 17.83 9.85
C LEU A 102 3.19 19.06 10.75
N VAL A 103 2.71 19.00 11.99
CA VAL A 103 2.83 20.07 13.00
C VAL A 103 4.21 20.08 13.67
N SER A 104 4.81 18.91 13.89
CA SER A 104 6.13 18.79 14.51
C SER A 104 7.29 19.05 13.55
N LYS A 105 7.05 19.61 12.35
CA LYS A 105 8.14 20.07 11.47
C LYS A 105 8.81 21.28 12.14
N PRO A 106 10.01 21.15 12.71
CA PRO A 106 10.76 22.30 13.17
C PRO A 106 11.35 22.97 11.93
N HIS A 107 11.31 24.29 11.91
CA HIS A 107 11.99 25.07 10.91
C HIS A 107 13.49 25.07 11.22
N GLU A 108 14.28 24.17 10.63
CA GLU A 108 15.76 24.23 10.49
C GLU A 108 16.25 22.93 9.78
N SER A 109 16.59 22.97 8.49
CA SER A 109 17.92 23.23 7.91
C SER A 109 18.94 22.10 8.10
N SER A 110 19.17 21.36 7.00
CA SER A 110 20.43 20.85 6.44
C SER A 110 21.43 20.06 7.30
N LYS A 111 22.03 19.05 6.63
CA LYS A 111 23.28 18.30 6.91
C LYS A 111 23.11 17.01 7.72
N ASP A 112 23.75 15.89 7.41
CA ASP A 112 24.63 15.42 6.34
C ASP A 112 24.58 13.87 6.41
N GLU A 113 24.91 13.19 5.32
CA GLU A 113 25.21 11.76 5.31
C GLU A 113 26.43 11.47 6.20
N GLU A 114 26.39 10.43 7.05
CA GLU A 114 27.61 9.67 7.34
C GLU A 114 27.30 8.21 7.69
N SER A 115 27.77 7.36 6.79
CA SER A 115 28.03 5.94 6.93
C SER A 115 28.74 5.60 8.24
N SER A 116 28.32 4.52 8.93
CA SER A 116 29.24 3.76 9.78
C SER A 116 28.91 2.26 9.78
N HIS A 117 29.70 1.55 8.99
CA HIS A 117 30.05 0.15 9.15
C HIS A 117 31.34 0.09 10.00
N TYR A 118 31.30 -0.62 11.13
CA TYR A 118 32.42 -1.34 11.75
C TYR A 118 31.81 -2.28 12.82
N GLU A 119 31.81 -3.59 12.58
CA GLU A 119 32.82 -4.57 13.00
C GLU A 119 32.87 -4.75 14.53
N SER A 120 32.21 -5.82 15.00
CA SER A 120 32.24 -6.27 16.39
C SER A 120 33.32 -7.34 16.54
N SER A 121 34.35 -6.98 17.30
CA SER A 121 35.51 -7.78 17.68
C SER A 121 35.18 -9.04 18.50
N GLN A 122 36.12 -9.98 18.41
CA GLN A 122 36.45 -11.07 19.34
C GLN A 122 36.03 -10.86 20.80
N GLU A 123 35.49 -11.92 21.40
CA GLU A 123 36.02 -12.60 22.60
C GLU A 123 35.81 -14.11 22.49
#